data_AF-A0A533UQ89-F1
#
_entry.id   AF-A0A533UQ89-F1
#
_cell.length_a   1.000
_cell.length_b   1.000
_cell.length_c   1.000
_cell.angle_alpha   90.00
_cell.angle_beta   90.00
_cell.angle_gamma   90.00
#
_symmetry.space_group_name_H-M   'P 1'
#
loop_
_entity.id
_entity.type
_entity.pdbx_description
1 polymer ?
#
loop_
_entity_poly.entity_id
_entity_poly.type
_entity_poly.pdbx_seq_one_letter_code
_entity_poly.pdbx_strand_id
1 'polypeptide(L)'
;MASRALVYTLSIVLILSVIINYIQYHQSNVLQQSIADYKEQNNYYLEKLSKIASEKSSNVQENQSSIPRPVNIQSLNNTNLESISAVAVRPVLQSDGFFETTTYVGAVLKITVQIRDGSGLVLVNTAVPTGVDFQTSARTAVNVAQKITMVDLSKKDVIFSISSENSSELQAVDGGSAGGAMTVLLISDISGKPINSKVLMTGTIEPDGSIGKIGGVAQK
;
A
#
# COMPACT_ATOMS: atom_id res chain seq x y z
N MET A 1 -34.75 44.41 -49.93
CA MET A 1 -34.03 44.41 -48.62
C MET A 1 -33.86 43.01 -48.02
N ALA A 2 -34.86 42.11 -48.14
CA ALA A 2 -34.78 40.75 -47.61
C ALA A 2 -33.63 39.87 -48.17
N SER A 3 -33.24 40.04 -49.44
CA SER A 3 -32.17 39.25 -50.06
C SER A 3 -30.78 39.53 -49.49
N ARG A 4 -30.49 40.77 -49.09
CA ARG A 4 -29.18 41.14 -48.50
C ARG A 4 -29.03 40.59 -47.08
N ALA A 5 -30.09 40.63 -46.28
CA ALA A 5 -30.09 40.07 -44.93
C ALA A 5 -29.82 38.56 -44.92
N LEU A 6 -30.45 37.82 -45.85
CA LEU A 6 -30.24 36.38 -45.99
C LEU A 6 -28.80 36.02 -46.40
N VAL A 7 -28.19 36.82 -47.27
CA VAL A 7 -26.77 36.64 -47.65
C VAL A 7 -25.84 36.87 -46.46
N TYR A 8 -26.11 37.87 -45.62
CA TYR A 8 -25.29 38.14 -44.42
C TYR A 8 -25.42 37.05 -43.36
N THR A 9 -26.63 36.54 -43.09
CA THR A 9 -26.80 35.45 -42.12
C THR A 9 -26.12 34.17 -42.59
N LEU A 10 -26.23 33.83 -43.87
CA LEU A 10 -25.55 32.67 -44.44
C LEU A 10 -24.03 32.80 -44.35
N SER A 11 -23.50 34.00 -44.60
CA SER A 11 -22.06 34.29 -44.51
C SER A 11 -21.55 34.16 -43.07
N ILE A 12 -22.31 34.64 -42.08
CA ILE A 12 -21.95 34.52 -40.66
C ILE A 12 -21.93 33.05 -40.21
N VAL A 13 -22.93 32.27 -40.61
CA VAL A 13 -22.99 30.83 -40.29
C VAL A 13 -21.82 30.07 -40.92
N LEU A 14 -21.45 30.41 -42.17
CA LEU A 14 -20.30 29.82 -42.84
C LEU A 14 -18.99 30.11 -42.08
N ILE A 15 -18.78 31.37 -41.69
CA ILE A 15 -17.57 31.79 -40.95
C ILE A 15 -17.49 31.08 -39.59
N LEU A 16 -18.61 31.03 -38.85
CA LEU A 16 -18.67 30.31 -37.56
C LEU A 16 -18.38 28.81 -37.73
N SER A 17 -18.92 28.19 -38.78
CA SER A 17 -18.68 26.78 -39.08
C SER A 17 -17.20 26.49 -39.34
N VAL A 18 -16.52 27.35 -40.11
CA VAL A 18 -15.08 27.22 -40.38
C VAL A 18 -14.25 27.38 -39.10
N ILE A 19 -14.59 28.35 -38.24
CA ILE A 19 -13.89 28.56 -36.97
C ILE A 19 -14.07 27.36 -36.04
N ILE A 20 -15.28 26.85 -35.88
CA ILE A 20 -15.57 25.68 -35.05
C ILE A 20 -14.82 24.44 -35.58
N ASN A 21 -14.84 24.24 -36.89
CA ASN A 21 -14.15 23.11 -37.52
C ASN A 21 -12.62 23.22 -37.31
N TYR A 22 -12.07 24.42 -37.45
CA TYR A 22 -10.64 24.67 -37.19
C TYR A 22 -10.24 24.37 -35.73
N ILE A 23 -11.05 24.82 -34.76
CA ILE A 23 -10.84 24.52 -33.33
C ILE A 23 -10.91 23.02 -33.09
N GLN A 24 -11.91 22.34 -33.64
CA GLN A 24 -12.10 20.89 -33.49
C GLN A 24 -10.95 20.08 -34.11
N TYR A 25 -10.46 20.51 -35.28
CA TYR A 25 -9.29 19.91 -35.93
C TYR A 25 -8.04 20.06 -35.06
N HIS A 26 -7.78 21.26 -34.53
CA HIS A 26 -6.64 21.50 -33.66
C HIS A 26 -6.71 20.66 -32.38
N GLN A 27 -7.89 20.56 -31.76
CA GLN A 27 -8.08 19.74 -30.57
C GLN A 27 -7.89 18.24 -30.86
N SER A 28 -8.35 17.75 -32.01
CA SER A 28 -8.14 16.37 -32.46
C SER A 28 -6.65 16.04 -32.60
N ASN A 29 -5.86 16.94 -33.19
CA ASN A 29 -4.42 16.73 -33.36
C ASN A 29 -3.67 16.65 -32.03
N VAL A 30 -3.99 17.55 -31.08
CA VAL A 30 -3.40 17.53 -29.73
C VAL A 30 -3.76 16.23 -29.00
N LEU A 31 -5.00 15.76 -29.15
CA LEU A 31 -5.45 14.51 -28.55
C LEU A 31 -4.72 13.28 -29.14
N GLN A 32 -4.50 13.25 -30.46
CA GLN A 32 -3.73 12.19 -31.11
C GLN A 32 -2.26 12.16 -30.65
N GLN A 33 -1.66 13.32 -30.44
CA GLN A 33 -0.29 13.41 -29.92
C GLN A 33 -0.20 12.87 -28.49
N SER A 34 -1.14 13.26 -27.63
CA SER A 34 -1.20 12.73 -26.26
C SER A 34 -1.40 11.21 -26.25
N ILE A 35 -2.24 10.66 -27.13
CA ILE A 35 -2.42 9.20 -27.27
C ILE A 35 -1.11 8.52 -27.72
N ALA A 36 -0.35 9.14 -28.63
CA ALA A 36 0.94 8.60 -29.06
C ALA A 36 1.95 8.56 -27.90
N ASP A 37 2.06 9.66 -27.14
CA ASP A 37 2.96 9.76 -25.99
C ASP A 37 2.59 8.73 -24.89
N TYR A 38 1.30 8.56 -24.59
CA TYR A 38 0.83 7.53 -23.64
C TYR A 38 1.12 6.11 -24.12
N LYS A 39 1.01 5.85 -25.43
CA LYS A 39 1.31 4.54 -26.00
C LYS A 39 2.80 4.22 -25.92
N GLU A 40 3.66 5.21 -26.17
CA GLU A 40 5.11 5.07 -26.05
C GLU A 40 5.51 4.80 -24.59
N GLN A 41 4.96 5.56 -23.65
CA GLN A 41 5.20 5.36 -22.23
C GLN A 41 4.77 3.95 -21.76
N ASN A 42 3.61 3.46 -22.22
CA ASN A 42 3.16 2.11 -21.90
C ASN A 42 4.08 1.03 -22.47
N ASN A 43 4.55 1.19 -23.71
CA ASN A 43 5.50 0.25 -24.32
C ASN A 43 6.81 0.19 -23.54
N TYR A 44 7.32 1.35 -23.09
CA TYR A 44 8.51 1.42 -22.25
C TYR A 44 8.36 0.65 -20.93
N TYR A 45 7.22 0.80 -20.24
CA TYR A 45 6.95 0.05 -19.01
C TYR A 45 6.82 -1.45 -19.24
N LEU A 46 6.16 -1.86 -20.33
CA LEU A 46 6.03 -3.27 -20.70
C LEU A 46 7.41 -3.91 -21.00
N GLU A 47 8.31 -3.17 -21.66
CA GLU A 47 9.67 -3.64 -21.92
C GLU A 47 10.44 -3.84 -20.60
N LYS A 48 10.36 -2.87 -19.67
CA LYS A 48 11.01 -2.98 -18.35
C LYS A 48 10.48 -4.19 -17.56
N LEU A 49 9.18 -4.44 -17.62
CA LEU A 49 8.55 -5.61 -16.97
C LEU A 49 9.03 -6.92 -17.58
N SER A 50 9.20 -6.99 -18.90
CA SER A 50 9.70 -8.18 -19.59
C SER A 50 11.14 -8.54 -19.21
N LYS A 51 12.00 -7.52 -19.06
CA LYS A 51 13.40 -7.69 -18.62
C LYS A 51 13.47 -8.23 -17.18
N ILE A 52 12.70 -7.63 -16.28
CA ILE A 52 12.59 -8.08 -14.88
C ILE A 52 12.07 -9.53 -14.80
N ALA A 53 11.08 -9.88 -15.62
CA ALA A 53 10.54 -11.23 -15.67
C ALA A 53 11.58 -12.25 -16.15
N SER A 54 12.43 -11.89 -17.13
CA SER A 54 13.51 -12.74 -17.62
C SER A 54 14.67 -12.93 -16.63
N GLU A 55 15.00 -11.90 -15.84
CA GLU A 55 16.03 -11.99 -14.79
C GLU A 55 15.59 -12.90 -13.64
N LYS A 56 14.30 -12.89 -13.29
CA LYS A 56 13.74 -13.67 -12.17
C LYS A 56 13.77 -15.19 -12.41
N SER A 57 13.75 -15.66 -13.65
CA SER A 57 13.82 -17.09 -13.98
C SER A 57 15.19 -17.74 -13.70
N SER A 58 16.23 -16.93 -13.45
CA SER A 58 17.61 -17.42 -13.29
C SER A 58 18.00 -17.71 -11.83
N ASN A 59 17.24 -17.23 -10.84
CA ASN A 59 17.65 -17.19 -9.43
C ASN A 59 16.70 -17.92 -8.46
N VAL A 60 15.90 -18.88 -8.92
CA VAL A 60 15.00 -19.68 -8.05
C VAL A 60 15.53 -21.10 -7.89
N GLN A 61 16.61 -21.24 -7.14
CA GLN A 61 16.98 -22.48 -6.47
C GLN A 61 17.79 -22.13 -5.21
N GLU A 62 17.50 -22.83 -4.13
CA GLU A 62 18.07 -22.71 -2.77
C GLU A 62 17.49 -21.59 -1.89
N ASN A 63 16.48 -21.95 -1.08
CA ASN A 63 16.71 -22.19 0.35
C ASN A 63 15.41 -22.64 1.02
N GLN A 64 15.27 -23.95 1.18
CA GLN A 64 14.33 -24.58 2.10
C GLN A 64 15.09 -25.17 3.28
N SER A 65 14.39 -25.21 4.42
CA SER A 65 14.59 -26.04 5.61
C SER A 65 15.34 -25.40 6.80
N SER A 66 14.55 -25.06 7.82
CA SER A 66 14.88 -25.39 9.22
C SER A 66 13.64 -25.20 10.10
N ILE A 67 13.12 -26.32 10.63
CA ILE A 67 12.05 -26.37 11.65
C ILE A 67 12.68 -26.17 13.03
N PRO A 68 12.12 -25.33 13.94
CA PRO A 68 12.47 -25.39 15.36
C PRO A 68 11.32 -25.87 16.27
N ARG A 69 11.76 -26.61 17.29
CA ARG A 69 11.05 -27.27 18.41
C ARG A 69 10.16 -26.36 19.28
N PRO A 70 9.23 -26.92 20.08
CA PRO A 70 8.37 -26.17 21.00
C PRO A 70 9.16 -25.47 22.11
N VAL A 71 8.84 -24.20 22.37
CA VAL A 71 9.45 -23.35 23.40
C VAL A 71 8.49 -23.17 24.57
N ASN A 72 9.02 -23.30 25.78
CA ASN A 72 8.32 -23.16 27.05
C ASN A 72 8.12 -21.67 27.38
N ILE A 73 6.87 -21.24 27.57
CA ILE A 73 6.53 -19.83 27.84
C ILE A 73 6.68 -19.57 29.34
N GLN A 74 7.79 -18.95 29.74
CA GLN A 74 7.90 -18.31 31.04
C GLN A 74 8.56 -16.93 30.91
N SER A 75 7.88 -15.93 31.49
CA SER A 75 8.33 -14.55 31.74
C SER A 75 8.06 -13.49 30.66
N LEU A 76 6.80 -13.05 30.55
CA LEU A 76 6.42 -11.76 29.96
C LEU A 76 6.38 -10.67 31.05
N ASN A 77 7.56 -10.19 31.46
CA ASN A 77 7.70 -8.98 32.30
C ASN A 77 8.80 -8.07 31.72
N ASN A 78 8.91 -7.99 30.39
CA ASN A 78 9.79 -7.03 29.73
C ASN A 78 9.02 -5.71 29.52
N THR A 79 9.52 -4.63 30.12
CA THR A 79 8.99 -3.27 29.97
C THR A 79 9.37 -2.63 28.63
N ASN A 80 10.19 -3.29 27.82
CA ASN A 80 10.51 -2.89 26.44
C ASN A 80 9.58 -3.65 25.49
N LEU A 81 8.58 -2.93 24.95
CA LEU A 81 7.71 -3.47 23.90
C LEU A 81 8.54 -3.68 22.63
N GLU A 82 8.55 -4.91 22.12
CA GLU A 82 9.15 -5.21 20.83
C GLU A 82 8.45 -4.39 19.74
N SER A 83 9.23 -3.99 18.73
CA SER A 83 8.73 -3.15 17.64
C SER A 83 9.27 -3.58 16.29
N ILE A 84 8.43 -3.50 15.26
CA ILE A 84 8.83 -3.70 13.87
C ILE A 84 8.48 -2.48 13.04
N SER A 85 9.30 -2.19 12.05
CA SER A 85 9.06 -1.11 11.10
C SER A 85 8.40 -1.68 9.84
N ALA A 86 7.15 -1.28 9.60
CA ALA A 86 6.40 -1.58 8.40
C ALA A 86 6.43 -0.40 7.42
N VAL A 87 6.17 -0.65 6.13
CA VAL A 87 6.13 0.43 5.13
C VAL A 87 4.72 0.60 4.60
N ALA A 88 4.21 1.84 4.59
CA ALA A 88 2.96 2.25 3.99
C ALA A 88 3.20 3.18 2.81
N VAL A 89 2.13 3.49 2.07
CA VAL A 89 2.15 4.48 1.00
C VAL A 89 1.05 5.48 1.27
N ARG A 90 1.36 6.76 1.15
CA ARG A 90 0.41 7.87 1.36
C ARG A 90 0.30 8.75 0.12
N PRO A 91 -0.89 9.31 -0.17
CA PRO A 91 -1.04 10.31 -1.21
C PRO A 91 -0.46 11.65 -0.75
N VAL A 92 0.10 12.39 -1.71
CA VAL A 92 0.57 13.77 -1.59
C VAL A 92 -0.08 14.57 -2.70
N LEU A 93 -0.96 15.50 -2.31
CA LEU A 93 -1.62 16.42 -3.21
C LEU A 93 -0.63 17.52 -3.60
N GLN A 94 -0.43 17.70 -4.89
CA GLN A 94 0.34 18.79 -5.47
C GLN A 94 -0.60 19.62 -6.34
N SER A 95 -0.67 20.92 -6.08
CA SER A 95 -1.45 21.86 -6.88
C SER A 95 -0.53 22.91 -7.48
N ASP A 96 -0.68 23.16 -8.77
CA ASP A 96 -0.02 24.27 -9.49
C ASP A 96 -0.94 25.49 -9.65
N GLY A 97 -2.08 25.51 -8.95
CA GLY A 97 -3.09 26.56 -9.00
C GLY A 97 -4.20 26.33 -10.04
N PHE A 98 -4.01 25.42 -11.01
CA PHE A 98 -5.02 25.09 -12.02
C PHE A 98 -5.37 23.60 -12.05
N PHE A 99 -4.43 22.72 -11.74
CA PHE A 99 -4.61 21.29 -11.66
C PHE A 99 -4.19 20.75 -10.29
N GLU A 100 -4.90 19.72 -9.82
CA GLU A 100 -4.50 18.94 -8.66
C GLU A 100 -3.99 17.58 -9.14
N THR A 101 -2.74 17.27 -8.82
CA THR A 101 -2.11 15.98 -9.10
C THR A 101 -1.84 15.25 -7.79
N THR A 102 -2.22 13.98 -7.72
CA THR A 102 -1.91 13.11 -6.59
C THR A 102 -0.68 12.28 -6.90
N THR A 103 0.37 12.48 -6.11
CA THR A 103 1.56 11.63 -6.10
C THR A 103 1.55 10.72 -4.87
N TYR A 104 2.33 9.66 -4.88
CA TYR A 104 2.38 8.71 -3.76
C TYR A 104 3.81 8.58 -3.24
N VAL A 105 3.97 8.63 -1.92
CA VAL A 105 5.26 8.49 -1.24
C VAL A 105 5.18 7.43 -0.16
N GLY A 106 6.28 6.71 0.05
CA GLY A 106 6.43 5.75 1.14
C GLY A 106 6.45 6.45 2.49
N ALA A 107 5.93 5.76 3.51
CA ALA A 107 6.00 6.19 4.90
C ALA A 107 6.36 4.99 5.78
N VAL A 108 7.33 5.16 6.67
CA VAL A 108 7.69 4.13 7.66
C VAL A 108 6.73 4.21 8.84
N LEU A 109 6.10 3.09 9.16
CA LEU A 109 5.24 2.92 10.32
C LEU A 109 5.97 2.06 11.35
N LYS A 110 6.01 2.52 12.59
CA LYS A 110 6.48 1.70 13.71
C LYS A 110 5.28 1.03 14.37
N ILE A 111 5.31 -0.29 14.40
CA ILE A 111 4.28 -1.12 15.05
C ILE A 111 4.88 -1.76 16.29
N THR A 112 4.17 -1.66 17.41
CA THR A 112 4.49 -2.39 18.64
C THR A 112 3.34 -3.34 18.98
N VAL A 113 3.63 -4.40 19.73
CA VAL A 113 2.61 -5.33 20.20
C VAL A 113 2.66 -5.46 21.72
N GLN A 114 1.50 -5.58 22.34
CA GLN A 114 1.37 -5.95 23.75
C GLN A 114 0.42 -7.13 23.86
N ILE A 115 0.82 -8.13 24.64
CA ILE A 115 0.00 -9.28 25.01
C ILE A 115 -0.33 -9.17 26.49
N ARG A 116 -1.61 -9.23 26.86
CA ARG A 116 -2.06 -9.20 28.25
C ARG A 116 -3.15 -10.23 28.51
N ASP A 117 -3.35 -10.62 29.76
CA ASP A 117 -4.52 -11.45 30.13
C ASP A 117 -5.82 -10.75 29.73
N GLY A 118 -6.75 -11.51 29.14
CA GLY A 118 -7.97 -10.96 28.57
C GLY A 118 -8.92 -12.02 28.03
N SER A 119 -9.77 -11.64 27.08
CA SER A 119 -10.83 -12.49 26.52
C SER A 119 -10.59 -12.89 25.06
N GLY A 120 -9.36 -12.71 24.57
CA GLY A 120 -9.00 -13.04 23.19
C GLY A 120 -9.24 -11.89 22.22
N LEU A 121 -9.27 -10.64 22.71
CA LEU A 121 -9.52 -9.49 21.85
C LEU A 121 -8.28 -9.17 21.01
N VAL A 122 -8.51 -8.88 19.73
CA VAL A 122 -7.48 -8.31 18.84
C VAL A 122 -7.82 -6.85 18.61
N LEU A 123 -6.98 -5.97 19.13
CA LEU A 123 -7.19 -4.53 19.16
C LEU A 123 -6.10 -3.81 18.35
N VAL A 124 -6.50 -2.73 17.70
CA VAL A 124 -5.58 -1.81 17.03
C VAL A 124 -5.69 -0.47 17.73
N ASN A 125 -4.59 -0.03 18.31
CA ASN A 125 -4.44 1.26 18.97
C ASN A 125 -3.69 2.21 18.02
N THR A 126 -4.31 3.36 17.74
CA THR A 126 -3.84 4.29 16.71
C THR A 126 -4.27 5.70 17.08
N ALA A 127 -3.40 6.68 16.80
CA ALA A 127 -3.73 8.10 16.95
C ALA A 127 -4.59 8.62 15.79
N VAL A 128 -4.59 7.92 14.66
CA VAL A 128 -5.28 8.29 13.43
C VAL A 128 -6.34 7.24 13.07
N PRO A 129 -7.38 7.57 12.30
CA PRO A 129 -8.36 6.58 11.86
C PRO A 129 -7.69 5.39 11.15
N THR A 130 -8.15 4.17 11.47
CA THR A 130 -7.74 2.93 10.80
C THR A 130 -8.88 2.30 10.04
N GLY A 131 -8.62 1.85 8.81
CA GLY A 131 -9.62 1.15 8.03
C GLY A 131 -9.77 -0.34 8.36
N VAL A 132 -10.69 -0.98 7.64
CA VAL A 132 -11.16 -2.35 7.92
C VAL A 132 -10.11 -3.39 7.55
N ASP A 133 -9.33 -3.14 6.49
CA ASP A 133 -8.31 -4.09 6.02
C ASP A 133 -7.19 -4.22 7.03
N PHE A 134 -6.78 -3.10 7.64
CA PHE A 134 -5.77 -3.13 8.68
C PHE A 134 -6.22 -3.97 9.89
N GLN A 135 -7.47 -3.80 10.34
CA GLN A 135 -8.02 -4.57 11.45
C GLN A 135 -8.18 -6.06 11.12
N THR A 136 -8.59 -6.38 9.89
CA THR A 136 -8.70 -7.77 9.40
C THR A 136 -7.33 -8.43 9.31
N SER A 137 -6.33 -7.67 8.87
CA SER A 137 -4.93 -8.09 8.83
C SER A 137 -4.39 -8.38 10.22
N ALA A 138 -4.69 -7.54 11.22
CA ALA A 138 -4.30 -7.79 12.61
C ALA A 138 -4.89 -9.10 13.15
N ARG A 139 -6.18 -9.38 12.92
CA ARG A 139 -6.81 -10.66 13.31
C ARG A 139 -6.17 -11.86 12.64
N THR A 140 -5.90 -11.75 11.33
CA THR A 140 -5.22 -12.80 10.57
C THR A 140 -3.81 -13.03 11.10
N ALA A 141 -3.10 -11.96 11.44
CA ALA A 141 -1.76 -12.04 12.01
C ALA A 141 -1.73 -12.79 13.34
N VAL A 142 -2.70 -12.53 14.24
CA VAL A 142 -2.85 -13.30 15.50
C VAL A 142 -3.10 -14.77 15.22
N ASN A 143 -4.07 -15.08 14.36
CA ASN A 143 -4.41 -16.47 14.02
C ASN A 143 -3.21 -17.23 13.44
N VAL A 144 -2.45 -16.61 12.55
CA VAL A 144 -1.25 -17.21 11.94
C VAL A 144 -0.13 -17.36 12.97
N ALA A 145 0.11 -16.35 13.79
CA ALA A 145 1.12 -16.42 14.85
C ALA A 145 0.83 -17.57 15.83
N GLN A 146 -0.42 -17.74 16.26
CA GLN A 146 -0.84 -18.87 17.10
C GLN A 146 -0.56 -20.22 16.45
N LYS A 147 -0.90 -20.38 15.16
CA LYS A 147 -0.64 -21.62 14.41
C LYS A 147 0.85 -21.94 14.33
N ILE A 148 1.69 -20.93 14.09
CA ILE A 148 3.14 -21.10 13.93
C ILE A 148 3.83 -21.39 15.27
N THR A 149 3.47 -20.66 16.33
CA THR A 149 4.10 -20.80 17.65
C THR A 149 3.49 -21.92 18.49
N MET A 150 2.32 -22.44 18.09
CA MET A 150 1.50 -23.38 18.86
C MET A 150 1.10 -22.84 20.24
N VAL A 151 1.00 -21.51 20.37
CA VAL A 151 0.57 -20.83 21.60
C VAL A 151 -0.89 -20.44 21.51
N ASP A 152 -1.66 -20.79 22.55
CA ASP A 152 -3.05 -20.37 22.67
C ASP A 152 -3.15 -18.94 23.24
N LEU A 153 -3.71 -18.03 22.44
CA LEU A 153 -3.99 -16.65 22.80
C LEU A 153 -5.49 -16.39 23.02
N SER A 154 -6.34 -17.43 23.08
CA SER A 154 -7.78 -17.30 23.30
C SER A 154 -8.17 -16.55 24.58
N LYS A 155 -7.27 -16.53 25.58
CA LYS A 155 -7.42 -15.82 26.86
C LYS A 155 -6.46 -14.63 26.99
N LYS A 156 -5.92 -14.16 25.87
CA LYS A 156 -4.98 -13.04 25.82
C LYS A 156 -5.54 -11.97 24.89
N ASP A 157 -5.55 -10.74 25.35
CA ASP A 157 -5.77 -9.61 24.44
C ASP A 157 -4.45 -9.27 23.76
N VAL A 158 -4.48 -9.11 22.44
CA VAL A 158 -3.36 -8.67 21.62
C VAL A 158 -3.64 -7.27 21.10
N ILE A 159 -2.78 -6.33 21.45
CA ILE A 159 -2.93 -4.91 21.10
C ILE A 159 -1.77 -4.51 20.21
N PHE A 160 -2.05 -4.24 18.94
CA PHE A 160 -1.11 -3.62 18.03
C PHE A 160 -1.21 -2.10 18.16
N SER A 161 -0.11 -1.43 18.47
CA SER A 161 -0.07 0.04 18.49
C SER A 161 0.76 0.55 17.30
N ILE A 162 0.23 1.57 16.62
CA ILE A 162 0.85 2.14 15.43
C ILE A 162 1.33 3.55 15.74
N SER A 163 2.55 3.86 15.34
CA SER A 163 3.14 5.19 15.43
C SER A 163 3.95 5.51 14.17
N SER A 164 4.18 6.79 13.94
CA SER A 164 5.08 7.29 12.90
C SER A 164 6.00 8.31 13.52
N GLU A 165 7.24 8.37 13.02
CA GLU A 165 8.21 9.38 13.46
C GLU A 165 7.71 10.80 13.12
N ASN A 166 6.96 10.94 12.03
CA ASN A 166 6.30 12.18 11.63
C ASN A 166 4.78 12.05 11.75
N SER A 167 4.26 12.28 12.95
CA SER A 167 2.82 12.17 13.29
C SER A 167 1.91 13.02 12.40
N SER A 168 2.44 14.11 11.82
CA SER A 168 1.71 15.01 10.93
C SER A 168 1.52 14.47 9.51
N GLU A 169 2.22 13.39 9.13
CA GLU A 169 2.18 12.85 7.77
C GLU A 169 1.11 11.79 7.54
N LEU A 170 0.56 11.21 8.61
CA LEU A 170 -0.46 10.18 8.51
C LEU A 170 -1.82 10.77 8.86
N GLN A 171 -2.72 10.79 7.87
CA GLN A 171 -4.11 11.20 8.10
C GLN A 171 -5.01 10.01 8.44
N ALA A 172 -4.68 8.83 7.92
CA ALA A 172 -5.32 7.55 8.19
C ALA A 172 -4.35 6.41 7.85
N VAL A 173 -4.60 5.22 8.39
CA VAL A 173 -3.83 4.00 8.07
C VAL A 173 -4.79 2.90 7.64
N ASP A 174 -4.58 2.34 6.45
CA ASP A 174 -5.39 1.22 5.96
C ASP A 174 -4.61 0.31 5.01
N GLY A 175 -5.19 -0.85 4.72
CA GLY A 175 -4.65 -1.87 3.84
C GLY A 175 -3.92 -3.00 4.57
N GLY A 176 -3.93 -4.19 3.97
CA GLY A 176 -3.35 -5.39 4.59
C GLY A 176 -1.82 -5.48 4.56
N SER A 177 -1.12 -4.51 3.96
CA SER A 177 0.32 -4.60 3.65
C SER A 177 1.27 -4.62 4.86
N ALA A 178 0.74 -4.42 6.07
CA ALA A 178 1.46 -4.56 7.34
C ALA A 178 1.26 -5.95 7.99
N GLY A 179 0.42 -6.81 7.41
CA GLY A 179 0.04 -8.09 7.99
C GLY A 179 1.21 -9.00 8.32
N GLY A 180 2.12 -9.20 7.36
CA GLY A 180 3.31 -10.01 7.58
C GLY A 180 4.20 -9.45 8.70
N ALA A 181 4.34 -8.13 8.76
CA ALA A 181 5.11 -7.47 9.81
C ALA A 181 4.48 -7.67 11.19
N MET A 182 3.16 -7.51 11.32
CA MET A 182 2.43 -7.78 12.56
C MET A 182 2.57 -9.24 13.01
N THR A 183 2.52 -10.20 12.08
CA THR A 183 2.73 -11.62 12.38
C THR A 183 4.13 -11.89 12.92
N VAL A 184 5.17 -11.40 12.22
CA VAL A 184 6.57 -11.56 12.64
C VAL A 184 6.80 -10.93 14.01
N LEU A 185 6.26 -9.73 14.23
CA LEU A 185 6.34 -9.04 15.52
C LEU A 185 5.72 -9.85 16.66
N LEU A 186 4.52 -10.39 16.46
CA LEU A 186 3.85 -11.18 17.48
C LEU A 186 4.58 -12.52 17.74
N ILE A 187 5.11 -13.17 16.70
CA ILE A 187 5.93 -14.38 16.86
C ILE A 187 7.21 -14.07 17.65
N SER A 188 7.85 -12.95 17.36
CA SER A 188 9.02 -12.46 18.10
C SER A 188 8.70 -12.30 19.57
N ASP A 189 7.63 -11.58 19.91
CA ASP A 189 7.20 -11.32 21.29
C ASP A 189 6.89 -12.63 22.05
N ILE A 190 6.18 -13.56 21.41
CA ILE A 190 5.85 -14.88 21.98
C ILE A 190 7.11 -15.74 22.19
N SER A 191 8.04 -15.72 21.25
CA SER A 191 9.21 -16.60 21.25
C SER A 191 10.44 -16.01 21.94
N GLY A 192 10.39 -14.74 22.34
CA GLY A 192 11.54 -14.00 22.90
C GLY A 192 12.69 -13.82 21.92
N LYS A 193 12.45 -13.92 20.61
CA LYS A 193 13.48 -13.78 19.56
C LYS A 193 13.52 -12.35 19.05
N PRO A 194 14.63 -11.61 19.19
CA PRO A 194 14.66 -10.20 18.86
C PRO A 194 14.49 -9.93 17.36
N ILE A 195 13.85 -8.81 17.03
CA ILE A 195 13.71 -8.31 15.65
C ILE A 195 14.90 -7.44 15.28
N ASN A 196 15.38 -7.57 14.05
CA ASN A 196 16.40 -6.67 13.52
C ASN A 196 15.78 -5.31 13.17
N SER A 197 16.04 -4.30 13.99
CA SER A 197 15.52 -2.93 13.82
C SER A 197 16.02 -2.21 12.56
N LYS A 198 17.02 -2.77 11.86
CA LYS A 198 17.53 -2.22 10.58
C LYS A 198 16.76 -2.73 9.35
N VAL A 199 15.77 -3.61 9.55
CA VAL A 199 15.00 -4.21 8.46
C VAL A 199 13.57 -3.67 8.47
N LEU A 200 13.10 -3.29 7.29
CA LEU A 200 11.73 -2.90 7.02
C LEU A 200 10.98 -4.08 6.41
N MET A 201 9.70 -4.23 6.74
CA MET A 201 8.87 -5.30 6.18
C MET A 201 7.57 -4.76 5.57
N THR A 202 7.18 -5.32 4.43
CA THR A 202 5.83 -5.14 3.86
C THR A 202 5.36 -6.45 3.24
N GLY A 203 4.05 -6.66 3.21
CA GLY A 203 3.43 -7.90 2.77
C GLY A 203 2.10 -8.11 3.46
N THR A 204 1.08 -8.57 2.75
CA THR A 204 -0.12 -9.12 3.41
C THR A 204 0.25 -10.43 4.09
N ILE A 205 -0.54 -10.82 5.08
CA ILE A 205 -0.48 -12.17 5.63
C ILE A 205 -1.77 -12.91 5.26
N GLU A 206 -1.60 -14.06 4.63
CA GLU A 206 -2.72 -14.92 4.25
C GLU A 206 -3.03 -15.92 5.39
N PRO A 207 -4.27 -16.46 5.47
CA PRO A 207 -4.66 -17.39 6.55
C PRO A 207 -3.85 -18.69 6.63
N ASP A 208 -3.18 -19.06 5.55
CA ASP A 208 -2.26 -20.21 5.45
C ASP A 208 -0.82 -19.89 5.90
N GLY A 209 -0.55 -18.63 6.24
CA GLY A 209 0.76 -18.14 6.67
C GLY A 209 1.67 -17.65 5.55
N SER A 210 1.23 -17.68 4.29
CA SER A 210 1.98 -17.14 3.17
C SER A 210 1.96 -15.60 3.15
N ILE A 211 3.01 -14.98 2.60
CA ILE A 211 3.07 -13.54 2.39
C ILE A 211 2.47 -13.23 1.02
N GLY A 212 1.40 -12.43 1.01
CA GLY A 212 0.67 -12.08 -0.20
C GLY A 212 1.15 -10.77 -0.84
N LYS A 213 0.41 -10.35 -1.88
CA LYS A 213 0.78 -9.22 -2.74
C LYS A 213 0.52 -7.89 -2.05
N ILE A 214 1.26 -6.88 -2.48
CA ILE A 214 1.09 -5.49 -2.04
C ILE A 214 1.06 -4.53 -3.23
N GLY A 215 0.45 -3.36 -3.02
CA GLY A 215 0.53 -2.23 -3.95
C GLY A 215 1.67 -1.27 -3.60
N GLY A 216 2.07 -0.45 -4.57
CA GLY A 216 2.98 0.67 -4.34
C GLY A 216 4.41 0.30 -3.99
N VAL A 217 4.90 -0.85 -4.48
CA VAL A 217 6.27 -1.36 -4.18
C VAL A 217 7.35 -0.34 -4.52
N ALA A 218 7.19 0.43 -5.60
CA ALA A 218 8.20 1.42 -6.02
C ALA A 218 8.24 2.66 -5.12
N GLN A 219 7.14 2.94 -4.42
CA GLN A 219 7.01 4.08 -3.51
C GLN A 219 7.45 3.75 -2.09
N LYS A 220 7.34 2.47 -1.70
CA LYS A 220 7.76 1.94 -0.40
C LYS A 220 9.28 1.85 -0.32
#